data_AF-A0A4Q2Y1J5-F1
#
_entry.id   AF-A0A4Q2Y1J5-F1
#
_cell.length_a   1.000
_cell.length_b   1.000
_cell.length_c   1.000
_cell.angle_alpha   90.00
_cell.angle_beta   90.00
_cell.angle_gamma   90.00
#
_symmetry.space_group_name_H-M   'P 1'
#
loop_
_entity.id
_entity.type
_entity.pdbx_description
1 polymer ?
#
loop_
_entity_poly.entity_id
_entity_poly.type
_entity_poly.pdbx_seq_one_letter_code
_entity_poly.pdbx_strand_id
1 'polypeptide(L)'
;MMLITMPDAYGFLNLRLIDTRGDSLGFLRLPYLIFNAVEAVCWLAVSLVILWRFLRHRKSRREIYYALAFLAFGLSDVIETSGTTALLLLFKGACLLAIAGFRPGIMALHGSRGF
;
A
#
# COMPACT_ATOMS: atom_id res chain seq x y z
N MET A 1 -3.15 17.57 40.92
CA MET A 1 -3.62 18.00 39.60
C MET A 1 -2.72 17.36 38.55
N MET A 2 -3.11 16.18 38.07
CA MET A 2 -2.31 15.38 37.15
C MET A 2 -2.72 15.78 35.72
N LEU A 3 -1.88 16.55 35.04
CA LEU A 3 -2.06 16.87 33.62
C LEU A 3 -1.80 15.59 32.82
N ILE A 4 -2.87 14.89 32.45
CA ILE A 4 -2.84 13.90 31.37
C ILE A 4 -2.57 14.71 30.11
N THR A 5 -1.30 14.79 29.71
CA THR A 5 -0.93 15.35 28.41
C THR A 5 -1.56 14.47 27.34
N MET A 6 -2.60 14.97 26.67
CA MET A 6 -3.11 14.31 25.48
C MET A 6 -1.94 14.21 24.48
N PRO A 7 -1.63 13.01 23.96
CA PRO A 7 -0.70 12.91 22.86
C PRO A 7 -1.25 13.80 21.73
N ASP A 8 -0.40 14.70 21.26
CA ASP A 8 -0.70 15.52 20.09
C ASP A 8 -1.02 14.61 18.90
N ALA A 9 -1.86 15.09 17.97
CA ALA A 9 -2.27 14.28 16.82
C ALA A 9 -1.07 13.72 16.03
N TYR A 10 0.07 14.42 16.07
CA TYR A 10 1.35 13.97 15.51
C TYR A 10 1.95 12.76 16.24
N GLY A 11 1.83 12.71 17.58
CA GLY A 11 2.21 11.56 18.41
C GLY A 11 1.34 10.32 18.16
N PHE A 12 0.03 10.50 17.94
CA PHE A 12 -0.86 9.38 17.59
C PHE A 12 -0.58 8.82 16.18
N LEU A 13 -0.32 9.70 15.20
CA LEU A 13 -0.02 9.28 13.83
C LEU A 13 1.34 8.56 13.70
N ASN A 14 2.34 8.96 14.48
CA ASN A 14 3.65 8.30 14.52
C ASN A 14 3.75 7.12 15.50
N LEU A 15 2.64 6.73 16.11
CA LEU A 15 2.61 5.59 17.02
C LEU A 15 3.06 4.33 16.27
N ARG A 16 4.19 3.74 16.71
CA ARG A 16 4.63 2.43 16.24
C ARG A 16 3.68 1.38 16.80
N LEU A 17 2.97 0.70 15.90
CA LEU A 17 2.05 -0.38 16.23
C LEU A 17 2.79 -1.71 16.32
N ILE A 18 3.74 -1.91 15.41
CA ILE A 18 4.55 -3.13 15.35
C ILE A 18 6.01 -2.71 15.15
N ASP A 19 6.87 -3.13 16.08
CA ASP A 19 8.31 -3.02 15.91
C ASP A 19 8.88 -4.37 15.44
N THR A 20 9.36 -4.42 14.21
CA THR A 20 10.06 -5.58 13.62
C THR A 20 11.54 -5.61 13.95
N ARG A 21 12.08 -4.55 14.60
CA ARG A 21 13.48 -4.49 15.07
C ARG A 21 13.67 -5.11 16.44
N GLY A 22 12.63 -5.13 17.29
CA GLY A 22 12.64 -5.80 18.59
C GLY A 22 12.15 -7.25 18.51
N ASP A 23 12.41 -8.03 19.55
CA ASP A 23 11.96 -9.42 19.71
C ASP A 23 10.43 -9.56 19.90
N SER A 24 9.67 -8.49 19.73
CA SER A 24 8.22 -8.39 19.92
C SER A 24 7.40 -9.45 19.16
N LEU A 25 7.90 -9.91 18.01
CA LEU A 25 7.25 -10.93 17.18
C LEU A 25 7.83 -12.34 17.38
N GLY A 26 8.97 -12.47 18.06
CA GLY A 26 9.67 -13.75 18.26
C GLY A 26 9.74 -14.59 16.97
N PHE A 27 9.14 -15.79 17.01
CA PHE A 27 9.10 -16.73 15.89
C PHE A 27 8.22 -16.27 14.71
N LEU A 28 7.26 -15.36 14.92
CA LEU A 28 6.39 -14.81 13.86
C LEU A 28 7.10 -13.76 13.00
N ARG A 29 8.28 -13.29 13.41
CA ARG A 29 9.02 -12.25 12.68
C ARG A 29 9.38 -12.69 11.26
N LEU A 30 9.92 -13.90 11.10
CA LEU A 30 10.35 -14.41 9.80
C LEU A 30 9.17 -14.58 8.82
N PRO A 31 8.06 -15.27 9.16
CA PRO A 31 6.92 -15.37 8.26
C PRO A 31 6.29 -14.02 7.96
N TYR A 32 6.24 -13.08 8.92
CA TYR A 32 5.76 -11.72 8.70
C TYR A 32 6.60 -10.96 7.65
N LEU A 33 7.93 -11.01 7.77
CA LEU A 33 8.83 -10.35 6.81
C LEU A 33 8.73 -10.96 5.40
N ILE A 34 8.64 -12.30 5.32
CA ILE A 34 8.48 -12.99 4.03
C ILE A 34 7.15 -12.62 3.40
N PHE A 35 6.06 -12.64 4.17
CA PHE A 35 4.74 -12.30 3.68
C PHE A 35 4.70 -10.88 3.11
N ASN A 36 5.17 -9.88 3.87
CA ASN A 36 5.23 -8.50 3.39
C ASN A 36 6.13 -8.32 2.17
N ALA A 37 7.26 -9.04 2.10
CA ALA A 37 8.14 -8.99 0.93
C ALA A 37 7.47 -9.57 -0.32
N VAL A 38 6.75 -10.69 -0.17
CA VAL A 38 5.98 -11.30 -1.27
C VAL A 38 4.85 -10.39 -1.71
N GLU A 39 4.10 -9.79 -0.78
CA GLU A 39 3.06 -8.80 -1.11
C GLU A 39 3.64 -7.61 -1.86
N ALA A 40 4.73 -7.02 -1.37
CA ALA A 40 5.41 -5.92 -2.03
C ALA A 40 5.77 -6.25 -3.49
N VAL A 41 6.38 -7.42 -3.72
CA VAL A 41 6.75 -7.88 -5.07
C VAL A 41 5.51 -8.03 -5.96
N CYS A 42 4.44 -8.63 -5.45
CA CYS A 42 3.19 -8.79 -6.18
C CYS A 42 2.58 -7.43 -6.60
N TRP A 43 2.51 -6.46 -5.68
CA TRP A 43 1.94 -5.15 -5.98
C TRP A 43 2.80 -4.34 -6.96
N LEU A 44 4.12 -4.41 -6.82
CA LEU A 44 5.05 -3.79 -7.76
C LEU A 44 4.93 -4.41 -9.15
N ALA A 45 4.83 -5.74 -9.25
CA ALA A 45 4.62 -6.43 -10.53
C ALA A 45 3.30 -6.01 -11.19
N VAL A 46 2.21 -5.93 -10.43
CA VAL A 46 0.91 -5.45 -10.94
C VAL A 46 1.01 -4.00 -11.43
N SER A 47 1.68 -3.12 -10.68
CA SER A 47 1.92 -1.73 -11.10
C SER A 47 2.67 -1.66 -12.43
N LEU A 48 3.74 -2.45 -12.59
CA LEU A 48 4.52 -2.51 -13.83
C LEU A 48 3.69 -3.04 -15.00
N VAL A 49 2.84 -4.05 -14.80
CA VAL A 49 1.95 -4.56 -15.85
C VAL A 49 0.95 -3.49 -16.30
N ILE A 50 0.35 -2.75 -15.37
CA ILE A 50 -0.58 -1.65 -15.70
C ILE A 50 0.15 -0.54 -16.45
N LEU A 51 1.35 -0.17 -16.00
CA LEU A 51 2.15 0.86 -16.65
C LEU A 51 2.60 0.44 -18.05
N TRP A 52 3.05 -0.81 -18.21
CA TRP A 52 3.42 -1.38 -19.51
C TRP A 52 2.23 -1.40 -20.47
N ARG A 53 1.05 -1.77 -19.99
CA ARG A 53 -0.20 -1.71 -20.77
C ARG A 53 -0.53 -0.28 -21.18
N PHE A 54 -0.40 0.68 -20.26
CA PHE A 54 -0.60 2.10 -20.56
C PHE A 54 0.40 2.60 -21.63
N LEU A 55 1.67 2.21 -21.55
CA LEU A 55 2.68 2.60 -22.54
C LEU A 55 2.36 2.06 -23.94
N ARG A 56 1.78 0.84 -24.04
CA ARG A 56 1.40 0.22 -25.31
C ARG A 56 0.10 0.78 -25.91
N HIS A 57 -0.94 1.02 -25.11
CA HIS A 57 -2.25 1.38 -25.63
C HIS A 57 -2.67 2.83 -25.37
N ARG A 58 -2.05 3.51 -24.40
CA ARG A 58 -2.31 4.91 -23.98
C ARG A 58 -3.79 5.29 -23.88
N LYS A 59 -4.66 4.36 -23.46
CA LYS A 59 -6.11 4.57 -23.48
C LYS A 59 -6.58 5.60 -22.48
N SER A 60 -6.01 5.65 -21.28
CA SER A 60 -6.45 6.60 -20.25
C SER A 60 -5.35 6.97 -19.27
N ARG A 61 -5.23 8.27 -18.96
CA ARG A 61 -4.38 8.77 -17.88
C ARG A 61 -4.77 8.22 -16.50
N ARG A 62 -6.01 7.72 -16.35
CA ARG A 62 -6.47 7.02 -15.13
C ARG A 62 -5.65 5.77 -14.82
N GLU A 63 -5.09 5.11 -15.83
CA GLU A 63 -4.21 3.95 -15.64
C GLU A 63 -2.91 4.31 -14.93
N ILE A 64 -2.40 5.55 -15.12
CA ILE A 64 -1.21 6.03 -14.41
C ILE A 64 -1.52 6.17 -12.92
N TYR A 65 -2.61 6.86 -12.55
CA TYR A 65 -3.01 6.99 -11.15
C TYR A 65 -3.29 5.63 -10.49
N TYR A 66 -3.87 4.70 -11.26
CA TYR A 66 -4.10 3.33 -10.80
C TYR A 66 -2.80 2.56 -10.58
N ALA A 67 -1.85 2.62 -11.51
CA ALA A 67 -0.52 2.03 -11.37
C ALA A 67 0.25 2.65 -10.19
N LEU A 68 0.18 3.97 -10.02
CA LEU A 68 0.81 4.68 -8.91
C LEU A 68 0.22 4.27 -7.56
N ALA A 69 -1.08 4.01 -7.47
CA ALA A 69 -1.71 3.52 -6.24
C ALA A 69 -1.17 2.12 -5.85
N PHE A 70 -1.00 1.21 -6.82
CA PHE A 70 -0.35 -0.08 -6.56
C PHE A 70 1.14 0.06 -6.23
N LEU A 71 1.86 0.98 -6.89
CA LEU A 71 3.26 1.24 -6.59
C LEU A 71 3.43 1.75 -5.17
N ALA A 72 2.60 2.73 -4.77
CA ALA A 72 2.58 3.30 -3.43
C ALA A 72 2.26 2.24 -2.37
N PHE A 73 1.27 1.37 -2.64
CA PHE A 73 0.95 0.26 -1.75
C PHE A 73 2.12 -0.71 -1.61
N GLY A 74 2.71 -1.18 -2.72
CA GLY A 74 3.86 -2.09 -2.68
C GLY A 74 5.09 -1.50 -2.00
N LEU A 75 5.37 -0.20 -2.19
CA LEU A 75 6.44 0.49 -1.46
C LEU A 75 6.15 0.59 0.04
N SER A 76 4.88 0.77 0.42
CA SER A 76 4.50 0.79 1.84
C SER A 76 4.69 -0.56 2.52
N ASP A 77 4.52 -1.68 1.80
CA ASP A 77 4.81 -3.03 2.30
C ASP A 77 6.32 -3.23 2.50
N VAL A 78 7.17 -2.69 1.62
CA VAL A 78 8.64 -2.69 1.80
C VAL A 78 9.01 -1.89 3.06
N ILE A 79 8.43 -0.71 3.25
CA ILE A 79 8.68 0.13 4.44
C ILE A 79 8.22 -0.60 5.71
N GLU A 80 7.12 -1.34 5.65
CA GLU A 80 6.57 -2.08 6.78
C GLU A 80 7.54 -3.13 7.34
N THR A 81 8.47 -3.65 6.53
CA THR A 81 9.54 -4.54 7.01
C THR A 81 10.44 -3.88 8.08
N SER A 82 10.51 -2.54 8.10
CA SER A 82 11.25 -1.73 9.09
C SER A 82 10.38 -1.27 10.29
N GLY A 83 9.10 -1.60 10.29
CA GLY A 83 8.13 -1.34 11.35
C GLY A 83 6.85 -0.69 10.84
N THR A 84 5.73 -1.01 11.49
CA THR A 84 4.39 -0.50 11.13
C THR A 84 4.02 0.67 12.03
N THR A 85 3.67 1.80 11.43
CA THR A 85 3.10 2.96 12.13
C THR A 85 1.62 3.14 11.80
N ALA A 86 0.88 3.82 12.67
CA ALA A 86 -0.52 4.17 12.41
C ALA A 86 -0.67 4.98 11.11
N LEU A 87 0.24 5.90 10.82
CA LEU A 87 0.26 6.66 9.57
C LEU A 87 0.51 5.78 8.34
N LEU A 88 1.39 4.78 8.44
CA LEU A 88 1.61 3.83 7.34
C LEU A 88 0.35 3.01 7.06
N LEU A 89 -0.38 2.61 8.11
CA LEU A 89 -1.64 1.89 7.97
C LEU A 89 -2.73 2.76 7.33
N LEU A 90 -2.85 4.03 7.72
CA LEU A 90 -3.77 4.98 7.09
C LEU A 90 -3.40 5.21 5.61
N PHE A 91 -2.11 5.32 5.31
CA PHE A 91 -1.61 5.45 3.94
C PHE A 91 -1.98 4.24 3.08
N LYS A 92 -1.80 3.03 3.61
CA LYS A 92 -2.26 1.79 2.95
C LYS A 92 -3.77 1.80 2.71
N GLY A 93 -4.56 2.21 3.70
CA GLY A 93 -6.00 2.37 3.56
C GLY A 93 -6.37 3.33 2.42
N ALA A 94 -5.71 4.49 2.34
CA ALA A 94 -5.92 5.45 1.27
C ALA A 94 -5.56 4.88 -0.12
N CYS A 95 -4.48 4.11 -0.21
CA CYS A 95 -4.08 3.44 -1.45
C CYS A 95 -5.12 2.40 -1.89
N LEU A 96 -5.64 1.58 -0.97
CA LEU A 96 -6.70 0.59 -1.26
C LEU A 96 -8.00 1.26 -1.73
N LEU A 97 -8.40 2.37 -1.10
CA LEU A 97 -9.56 3.15 -1.53
C LEU A 97 -9.37 3.71 -2.94
N ALA A 98 -8.17 4.22 -3.26
CA ALA A 98 -7.86 4.67 -4.61
C ALA A 98 -7.94 3.52 -5.62
N ILE A 99 -7.35 2.36 -5.29
CA ILE A 99 -7.43 1.15 -6.13
C ILE A 99 -8.89 0.75 -6.37
N ALA A 100 -9.70 0.68 -5.30
CA ALA A 100 -11.11 0.32 -5.38
C ALA A 100 -11.91 1.34 -6.23
N GLY A 101 -11.64 2.63 -6.09
CA GLY A 101 -12.28 3.70 -6.85
C GLY A 101 -11.95 3.68 -8.34
N PHE A 102 -10.71 3.36 -8.72
CA PHE A 102 -10.30 3.31 -10.12
C PHE A 102 -10.69 2.00 -10.82
N ARG A 103 -10.83 0.89 -10.08
CA ARG A 103 -11.15 -0.44 -10.61
C ARG A 103 -12.33 -0.45 -11.60
N PRO A 104 -13.54 0.04 -11.27
CA PRO A 104 -14.68 -0.03 -12.20
C PRO A 104 -14.43 0.78 -13.48
N GLY A 105 -13.78 1.94 -13.39
CA GLY A 105 -13.46 2.77 -14.56
C GLY A 105 -12.45 2.11 -15.50
N ILE A 106 -11.40 1.50 -14.94
CA ILE A 106 -10.42 0.75 -15.74
C ILE A 106 -11.05 -0.49 -16.35
N MET A 107 -11.91 -1.21 -15.62
CA MET A 107 -12.63 -2.38 -16.15
C MET A 107 -13.60 -2.00 -17.27
N ALA A 108 -14.37 -0.91 -17.14
CA ALA A 108 -15.26 -0.45 -18.20
C ALA A 108 -14.51 -0.09 -19.50
N LEU A 109 -13.34 0.55 -19.39
CA LEU A 109 -12.49 0.89 -20.54
C LEU A 109 -11.96 -0.34 -21.31
N HIS A 110 -11.90 -1.50 -20.65
CA HIS A 110 -11.34 -2.73 -21.21
C HIS A 110 -12.41 -3.81 -21.49
N GLY A 111 -13.51 -3.84 -20.73
CA GLY A 111 -14.63 -4.76 -20.90
C GLY A 111 -15.53 -4.45 -22.10
N SER A 112 -15.52 -3.21 -22.61
CA SER A 112 -16.22 -2.88 -23.87
C SER A 112 -15.55 -3.43 -25.14
N ARG A 113 -14.44 -4.16 -25.03
CA ARG A 113 -13.91 -4.99 -26.13
C ARG A 113 -13.93 -6.43 -25.67
N GLY A 114 -15.09 -7.06 -25.85
CA GLY A 114 -15.24 -8.50 -25.74
C GLY A 114 -14.24 -9.22 -26.65
N PHE A 115 -13.90 -10.43 -26.22
CA PHE A 115 -13.54 -11.50 -27.15
C PHE A 115 -14.62 -11.65 -28.22
#